data_AF-A0A0R3T8M4-F1
#
_entry.id   AF-A0A0R3T8M4-F1
#
_cell.length_a   1.000
_cell.length_b   1.000
_cell.length_c   1.000
_cell.angle_alpha   90.00
_cell.angle_beta   90.00
_cell.angle_gamma   90.00
#
_symmetry.space_group_name_H-M   'P 1'
#
loop_
_entity.id
_entity.type
_entity.pdbx_description
1 polymer ?
#
loop_
_entity_poly.entity_id
_entity_poly.type
_entity_poly.pdbx_seq_one_letter_code
_entity_poly.pdbx_strand_id
1 'polypeptide(L)'
;MEGICSDGSEESKYQFRYARLMRYLYPSSARLDDSPLFNLAYNDTCSFTWTGPKHIRQDIFECRTCGLMDSLCCCSECARVCHKGHDCRLKRTSPTAYCDCWEKCRCRSLISGHQDIRKDLFKRLLDYTDMVYLPNRLNDHLLVYLARRVVRQWKEQKQFKSMRRHGGGGGERNRSGAGEPEHDLDPPVFSRQALEIALDSKAAVASLLCDCNEHLNGDCGVRIARFVRSVARIYTGLMLSLAPDHNKKKS
;
A
#
# COMPACT_ATOMS: atom_id res chain seq x y z
N MET A 1 40.73 -1.88 -25.17
CA MET A 1 41.74 -0.80 -25.14
C MET A 1 40.92 0.48 -25.15
N GLU A 2 40.84 1.31 -24.12
CA GLU A 2 41.63 1.61 -22.91
C GLU A 2 40.60 1.83 -21.77
N GLY A 3 40.80 1.41 -20.51
CA GLY A 3 41.79 1.92 -19.56
C GLY A 3 41.21 3.12 -18.79
N ILE A 4 40.58 2.90 -17.64
CA ILE A 4 40.39 3.98 -16.64
C ILE A 4 40.92 3.49 -15.31
N CYS A 5 42.00 4.17 -14.92
CA CYS A 5 42.74 4.03 -13.69
C CYS A 5 41.85 4.14 -12.45
N SER A 6 42.23 3.34 -11.46
CA SER A 6 42.08 3.68 -10.05
C SER A 6 42.73 5.04 -9.77
N ASP A 7 41.92 6.00 -9.33
CA ASP A 7 42.39 7.12 -8.52
C ASP A 7 41.54 7.16 -7.24
N GLY A 8 42.23 7.16 -6.11
CA GLY A 8 41.64 7.22 -4.79
C GLY A 8 41.49 8.69 -4.40
N SER A 9 40.26 9.20 -4.47
CA SER A 9 39.89 10.46 -3.81
C SER A 9 38.38 10.46 -3.53
N GLU A 10 38.05 10.49 -2.23
CA GLU A 10 36.70 10.53 -1.64
C GLU A 10 35.73 9.40 -2.05
N GLU A 11 35.79 8.27 -1.31
CA GLU A 11 34.72 7.27 -1.30
C GLU A 11 33.38 7.92 -0.89
N SER A 12 32.53 8.11 -1.89
CA SER A 12 31.15 8.57 -1.81
C SER A 12 30.43 7.98 -0.59
N LYS A 13 29.93 8.86 0.29
CA LYS A 13 29.25 8.55 1.57
C LYS A 13 28.03 7.63 1.48
N TYR A 14 27.60 7.23 0.28
CA TYR A 14 26.43 6.36 0.07
C TYR A 14 26.67 5.37 -1.05
N GLN A 15 27.62 4.46 -0.86
CA GLN A 15 27.82 3.34 -1.79
C GLN A 15 26.68 2.33 -1.65
N PHE A 16 25.89 2.16 -2.71
CA PHE A 16 24.88 1.10 -2.84
C PHE A 16 25.50 -0.27 -2.54
N ARG A 17 25.20 -0.81 -1.36
CA ARG A 17 25.92 -1.96 -0.76
C ARG A 17 25.74 -3.24 -1.57
N TYR A 18 24.66 -3.33 -2.34
CA TYR A 18 24.23 -4.50 -3.07
C TYR A 18 24.07 -4.24 -4.57
N ALA A 19 24.75 -3.23 -5.12
CA ALA A 19 24.67 -2.85 -6.53
C ALA A 19 24.87 -4.04 -7.51
N ARG A 20 25.70 -5.03 -7.14
CA ARG A 20 25.89 -6.26 -7.94
C ARG A 20 24.66 -7.17 -7.95
N LEU A 21 23.92 -7.28 -6.85
CA LEU A 21 22.69 -8.09 -6.77
C LEU A 21 21.52 -7.37 -7.45
N MET A 22 21.47 -6.05 -7.32
CA MET A 22 20.41 -5.20 -7.89
C MET A 22 20.22 -5.41 -9.39
N ARG A 23 21.29 -5.62 -10.18
CA ARG A 23 21.18 -5.84 -11.63
C ARG A 23 20.36 -7.09 -12.01
N TYR A 24 20.30 -8.09 -11.13
CA TYR A 24 19.56 -9.34 -11.35
C TYR A 24 18.14 -9.29 -10.80
N LEU A 25 17.93 -8.56 -9.69
CA LEU A 25 16.61 -8.46 -9.05
C LEU A 25 15.76 -7.31 -9.60
N TYR A 26 16.40 -6.23 -10.03
CA TYR A 26 15.77 -5.01 -10.49
C TYR A 26 16.68 -4.28 -11.49
N PRO A 27 16.73 -4.77 -12.75
CA PRO A 27 17.62 -4.23 -13.77
C PRO A 27 17.30 -2.77 -14.09
N SER A 28 18.25 -2.04 -14.66
CA SER A 28 18.09 -0.62 -15.02
C SER A 28 16.97 -0.35 -16.03
N SER A 29 16.58 -1.35 -16.81
CA SER A 29 15.44 -1.29 -17.73
C SER A 29 14.08 -1.47 -17.05
N ALA A 30 14.04 -1.85 -15.77
CA ALA A 30 12.80 -2.06 -15.04
C ALA A 30 12.10 -0.73 -14.74
N ARG A 31 10.77 -0.74 -14.75
CA ARG A 31 9.95 0.44 -14.43
C ARG A 31 9.88 0.59 -12.92
N LEU A 32 9.73 1.83 -12.42
CA LEU A 32 9.54 2.11 -10.98
C LEU A 32 8.39 1.32 -10.33
N ASP A 33 7.34 1.01 -11.09
CA ASP A 33 6.22 0.19 -10.62
C ASP A 33 6.57 -1.30 -10.43
N ASP A 34 7.68 -1.75 -10.99
CA ASP A 34 8.12 -3.16 -10.96
C ASP A 34 9.03 -3.47 -9.79
N SER A 35 9.31 -2.48 -8.92
CA SER A 35 10.10 -2.67 -7.70
C SER A 35 9.55 -3.84 -6.87
N PRO A 36 10.32 -4.93 -6.66
CA PRO A 36 9.89 -6.07 -5.88
C PRO A 36 9.46 -5.68 -4.46
N LEU A 37 10.18 -4.74 -3.84
CA LEU A 37 9.88 -4.24 -2.50
C LEU A 37 8.51 -3.55 -2.44
N PHE A 38 8.21 -2.68 -3.42
CA PHE A 38 6.90 -2.04 -3.52
C PHE A 38 5.79 -3.00 -3.92
N ASN A 39 6.06 -3.95 -4.82
CA ASN A 39 5.08 -4.98 -5.21
C ASN A 39 4.62 -5.78 -3.98
N LEU A 40 5.55 -6.18 -3.10
CA LEU A 40 5.19 -6.82 -1.84
C LEU A 40 4.37 -5.90 -0.94
N ALA A 41 4.69 -4.61 -0.88
CA ALA A 41 3.85 -3.65 -0.17
C ALA A 41 2.44 -3.57 -0.77
N TYR A 42 2.28 -3.60 -2.10
CA TYR A 42 1.02 -3.40 -2.82
C TYR A 42 -0.01 -4.52 -2.66
N ASN A 43 0.45 -5.76 -2.54
CA ASN A 43 -0.33 -7.01 -2.63
C ASN A 43 -1.25 -7.33 -1.43
N ASP A 44 -2.03 -6.35 -0.96
CA ASP A 44 -3.11 -6.59 0.00
C ASP A 44 -4.39 -7.04 -0.71
N THR A 45 -5.30 -7.64 0.07
CA THR A 45 -6.56 -8.18 -0.43
C THR A 45 -7.55 -7.08 -0.82
N CYS A 46 -8.36 -7.36 -1.84
CA CYS A 46 -9.44 -6.51 -2.32
C CYS A 46 -10.39 -6.15 -1.17
N SER A 47 -10.90 -4.92 -1.12
CA SER A 47 -11.83 -4.53 -0.06
C SER A 47 -13.09 -5.39 -0.01
N PHE A 48 -13.53 -5.90 -1.17
CA PHE A 48 -14.68 -6.81 -1.25
C PHE A 48 -14.53 -8.05 -0.36
N THR A 49 -13.31 -8.57 -0.16
CA THR A 49 -13.11 -9.79 0.64
C THR A 49 -13.52 -9.61 2.10
N TRP A 50 -13.56 -8.38 2.62
CA TRP A 50 -13.91 -8.10 4.01
C TRP A 50 -15.12 -7.17 4.15
N THR A 51 -15.52 -6.45 3.10
CA THR A 51 -16.76 -5.65 3.09
C THR A 51 -17.95 -6.37 2.46
N GLY A 52 -17.72 -7.33 1.57
CA GLY A 52 -18.74 -7.84 0.66
C GLY A 52 -19.40 -6.69 -0.14
N PRO A 53 -20.71 -6.80 -0.44
CA PRO A 53 -21.47 -5.78 -1.16
C PRO A 53 -21.83 -4.54 -0.31
N LYS A 54 -21.29 -4.42 0.92
CA LYS A 54 -21.54 -3.26 1.78
C LYS A 54 -20.70 -2.07 1.32
N HIS A 55 -21.37 -0.96 1.03
CA HIS A 55 -20.71 0.27 0.62
C HIS A 55 -19.94 0.89 1.80
N ILE A 56 -18.66 1.16 1.62
CA ILE A 56 -17.82 1.89 2.58
C ILE A 56 -17.24 3.14 1.94
N ARG A 57 -16.86 4.12 2.75
CA ARG A 57 -16.09 5.28 2.29
C ARG A 57 -14.64 4.87 2.02
N GLN A 58 -14.31 4.66 0.75
CA GLN A 58 -12.98 4.29 0.27
C GLN A 58 -12.66 5.03 -1.03
N ASP A 59 -11.37 5.16 -1.37
CA ASP A 59 -10.99 5.62 -2.70
C ASP A 59 -11.35 4.56 -3.75
N ILE A 60 -12.10 4.95 -4.77
CA ILE A 60 -12.53 4.08 -5.86
C ILE A 60 -12.01 4.58 -7.22
N PHE A 61 -11.80 3.64 -8.13
CA PHE A 61 -11.20 3.93 -9.42
C PHE A 61 -12.06 3.37 -10.56
N GLU A 62 -12.18 4.13 -11.64
CA GLU A 62 -12.66 3.64 -12.92
C GLU A 62 -11.48 3.10 -13.74
N CYS A 63 -11.68 2.06 -14.53
CA CYS A 63 -10.67 1.53 -15.45
C CYS A 63 -11.24 1.43 -16.86
N ARG A 64 -10.82 2.35 -17.74
CA ARG A 64 -11.31 2.41 -19.13
C ARG A 64 -10.83 1.22 -19.96
N THR A 65 -9.61 0.76 -19.70
CA THR A 65 -9.04 -0.42 -20.37
C THR A 65 -9.84 -1.70 -20.10
N CYS A 66 -10.41 -1.84 -18.89
CA CYS A 66 -11.17 -3.03 -18.49
C CYS A 66 -12.70 -2.87 -18.57
N GLY A 67 -13.20 -1.67 -18.88
CA GLY A 67 -14.63 -1.38 -18.85
C GLY A 67 -15.24 -1.33 -17.44
N LEU A 68 -14.45 -1.06 -16.40
CA LEU A 68 -14.96 -0.73 -15.06
C LEU A 68 -15.30 0.78 -15.03
N MET A 69 -16.45 1.13 -15.60
CA MET A 69 -16.90 2.52 -15.76
C MET A 69 -18.34 2.67 -15.24
N ASP A 70 -18.86 3.90 -15.26
CA ASP A 70 -20.23 4.24 -14.87
C ASP A 70 -20.56 3.85 -13.43
N SER A 71 -21.37 2.82 -13.18
CA SER A 71 -21.69 2.34 -11.83
C SER A 71 -20.60 1.45 -11.25
N LEU A 72 -19.69 0.92 -12.08
CA LEU A 72 -18.66 -0.03 -11.65
C LEU A 72 -17.37 0.68 -11.27
N CYS A 73 -16.66 0.12 -10.29
CA CYS A 73 -15.37 0.63 -9.84
C CYS A 73 -14.50 -0.46 -9.22
N CYS A 74 -13.21 -0.16 -9.04
CA CYS A 74 -12.31 -1.00 -8.25
C CYS A 74 -11.70 -0.24 -7.08
N CYS A 75 -11.39 -0.96 -6.00
CA CYS A 75 -10.70 -0.41 -4.84
C CYS A 75 -9.22 -0.09 -5.11
N SER A 76 -8.59 0.60 -4.15
CA SER A 76 -7.16 0.95 -4.16
C SER A 76 -6.20 -0.24 -4.37
N GLU A 77 -6.53 -1.41 -3.83
CA GLU A 77 -5.75 -2.65 -3.96
C GLU A 77 -5.82 -3.18 -5.39
N CYS A 78 -7.04 -3.28 -5.95
CA CYS A 78 -7.24 -3.76 -7.31
C CYS A 78 -6.65 -2.81 -8.35
N ALA A 79 -6.74 -1.49 -8.14
CA ALA A 79 -6.12 -0.51 -9.04
C ALA A 79 -4.60 -0.72 -9.18
N ARG A 80 -3.92 -1.15 -8.09
CA ARG A 80 -2.46 -1.37 -8.07
C ARG A 80 -2.05 -2.76 -8.52
N VAL A 81 -2.91 -3.76 -8.31
CA VAL A 81 -2.60 -5.16 -8.62
C VAL A 81 -3.29 -5.57 -9.92
N CYS A 82 -4.62 -5.58 -9.96
CA CYS A 82 -5.39 -6.05 -11.12
C CYS A 82 -5.27 -5.12 -12.33
N HIS A 83 -5.25 -3.80 -12.10
CA HIS A 83 -5.25 -2.78 -13.16
C HIS A 83 -3.91 -2.05 -13.30
N LYS A 84 -2.83 -2.70 -12.86
CA LYS A 84 -1.47 -2.17 -13.01
C LYS A 84 -1.16 -1.90 -14.48
N GLY A 85 -0.81 -0.65 -14.79
CA GLY A 85 -0.46 -0.23 -16.15
C GLY A 85 -1.64 0.08 -17.08
N HIS A 86 -2.88 0.02 -16.59
CA HIS A 86 -4.08 0.38 -17.35
C HIS A 86 -4.42 1.88 -17.20
N ASP A 87 -5.36 2.38 -18.03
CA ASP A 87 -5.98 3.70 -17.82
C ASP A 87 -6.98 3.61 -16.67
N CYS A 88 -6.45 3.65 -15.44
CA CYS A 88 -7.17 3.58 -14.19
C CYS A 88 -7.11 4.92 -13.46
N ARG A 89 -8.27 5.53 -13.20
CA ARG A 89 -8.37 6.90 -12.67
C ARG A 89 -9.24 6.94 -11.43
N LEU A 90 -8.84 7.78 -10.46
CA LEU A 90 -9.63 8.02 -9.25
C LEU A 90 -10.96 8.66 -9.63
N LYS A 91 -12.07 8.07 -9.17
CA LYS A 91 -13.40 8.64 -9.33
C LYS A 91 -13.66 9.61 -8.17
N ARG A 92 -13.97 10.86 -8.48
CA ARG A 92 -14.22 11.91 -7.47
C ARG A 92 -15.67 11.97 -6.99
N THR A 93 -16.57 11.30 -7.72
CA THR A 93 -17.98 11.15 -7.39
C THR A 93 -18.21 9.81 -6.67
N SER A 94 -19.31 9.70 -5.92
CA SER A 94 -19.66 8.52 -5.12
C SER A 94 -18.67 8.21 -3.99
N PRO A 95 -18.78 8.91 -2.83
CA PRO A 95 -17.83 8.77 -1.73
C PRO A 95 -17.92 7.42 -1.02
N THR A 96 -18.91 6.57 -1.35
CA THR A 96 -19.11 5.24 -0.78
C THR A 96 -19.37 4.22 -1.87
N ALA A 97 -18.66 3.09 -1.84
CA ALA A 97 -18.80 1.99 -2.80
C ALA A 97 -18.20 0.69 -2.25
N TYR A 98 -18.56 -0.45 -2.85
CA TYR A 98 -17.79 -1.69 -2.77
C TYR A 98 -16.98 -1.87 -4.06
N CYS A 99 -16.17 -2.92 -4.15
CA CYS A 99 -15.29 -3.14 -5.31
C CYS A 99 -15.90 -4.17 -6.28
N ASP A 100 -16.06 -3.78 -7.55
CA ASP A 100 -16.64 -4.57 -8.64
C ASP A 100 -15.59 -5.26 -9.52
N CYS A 101 -14.31 -5.19 -9.15
CA CYS A 101 -13.21 -5.75 -9.95
C CYS A 101 -13.46 -7.20 -10.36
N TRP A 102 -14.08 -8.01 -9.50
CA TRP A 102 -14.36 -9.42 -9.76
C TRP A 102 -15.47 -9.64 -10.79
N GLU A 103 -16.38 -8.68 -10.98
CA GLU A 103 -17.49 -8.79 -11.95
C GLU A 103 -17.01 -8.66 -13.40
N LYS A 104 -15.96 -7.87 -13.63
CA LYS A 104 -15.40 -7.62 -14.97
C LYS A 104 -14.07 -8.32 -15.22
N CYS A 105 -13.32 -8.66 -14.18
CA CYS A 105 -11.95 -9.15 -14.29
C CYS A 105 -11.70 -10.34 -13.36
N ARG A 106 -10.68 -11.14 -13.68
CA ARG A 106 -10.14 -12.16 -12.75
C ARG A 106 -9.37 -11.46 -11.64
N CYS A 107 -10.07 -11.04 -10.59
CA CYS A 107 -9.49 -10.25 -9.50
C CYS A 107 -8.42 -11.06 -8.74
N ARG A 108 -7.15 -10.68 -8.94
CA ARG A 108 -6.00 -11.32 -8.29
C ARG A 108 -5.89 -11.01 -6.80
N SER A 109 -6.53 -9.93 -6.35
CA SER A 109 -6.53 -9.49 -4.94
C SER A 109 -7.62 -10.16 -4.10
N LEU A 110 -8.42 -11.08 -4.63
CA LEU A 110 -9.38 -11.84 -3.80
C LEU A 110 -8.69 -12.85 -2.87
N ILE A 111 -7.49 -13.31 -3.25
CA ILE A 111 -6.76 -14.35 -2.51
C ILE A 111 -5.72 -13.69 -1.63
N SER A 112 -5.77 -13.97 -0.33
CA SER A 112 -4.67 -13.65 0.58
C SER A 112 -3.52 -14.62 0.33
N GLY A 113 -2.37 -14.13 -0.12
CA GLY A 113 -1.16 -14.97 -0.26
C GLY A 113 -0.62 -15.42 1.11
N HIS A 114 0.45 -16.24 1.10
CA HIS A 114 1.14 -16.66 2.33
C HIS A 114 1.81 -15.47 3.02
N GLN A 115 1.18 -14.95 4.08
CA GLN A 115 1.60 -13.70 4.73
C GLN A 115 2.97 -13.82 5.41
N ASP A 116 3.31 -14.96 6.02
CA ASP A 116 4.61 -15.14 6.67
C ASP A 116 5.76 -15.14 5.67
N ILE A 117 5.61 -15.85 4.54
CA ILE A 117 6.59 -15.86 3.46
C ILE A 117 6.72 -14.47 2.84
N ARG A 118 5.60 -13.77 2.62
CA ARG A 118 5.60 -12.39 2.11
C ARG A 118 6.36 -11.46 3.05
N LYS A 119 6.17 -11.59 4.36
CA LYS A 119 6.85 -10.80 5.39
C LYS A 119 8.35 -11.10 5.45
N ASP A 120 8.73 -12.37 5.41
CA ASP A 120 10.15 -12.78 5.36
C ASP A 120 10.84 -12.22 4.11
N LEU A 121 10.22 -12.38 2.94
CA LEU A 121 10.76 -11.85 1.68
C LEU A 121 10.88 -10.31 1.70
N PHE A 122 9.88 -9.61 2.24
CA PHE A 122 9.93 -8.15 2.40
C PHE A 122 11.12 -7.73 3.26
N LYS A 123 11.34 -8.40 4.40
CA LYS A 123 12.49 -8.13 5.28
C LYS A 123 13.82 -8.42 4.56
N ARG A 124 13.93 -9.55 3.86
CA ARG A 124 15.15 -9.89 3.09
C ARG A 124 15.46 -8.87 2.01
N LEU A 125 14.45 -8.40 1.27
CA LEU A 125 14.65 -7.35 0.26
C LEU A 125 15.10 -6.05 0.91
N LEU A 126 14.59 -5.73 2.10
CA LEU A 126 14.98 -4.53 2.83
C LEU A 126 16.42 -4.60 3.37
N ASP A 127 16.84 -5.76 3.86
CA ASP A 127 18.14 -5.95 4.51
C ASP A 127 19.30 -6.21 3.50
N TYR A 128 18.98 -6.84 2.37
CA TYR A 128 19.96 -7.34 1.40
C TYR A 128 19.84 -6.74 0.01
N THR A 129 19.15 -5.60 -0.15
CA THR A 129 19.13 -4.85 -1.42
C THR A 129 19.16 -3.34 -1.17
N ASP A 130 19.35 -2.59 -2.25
CA ASP A 130 19.31 -1.13 -2.22
C ASP A 130 17.95 -0.56 -2.69
N MET A 131 16.92 -1.40 -2.81
CA MET A 131 15.61 -0.98 -3.35
C MET A 131 14.91 0.09 -2.50
N VAL A 132 15.21 0.18 -1.21
CA VAL A 132 14.59 1.15 -0.30
C VAL A 132 14.94 2.60 -0.63
N TYR A 133 16.07 2.82 -1.29
CA TYR A 133 16.52 4.13 -1.75
C TYR A 133 15.82 4.59 -3.04
N LEU A 134 15.11 3.68 -3.72
CA LEU A 134 14.39 3.97 -4.95
C LEU A 134 12.92 4.31 -4.65
N PRO A 135 12.36 5.38 -5.22
CA PRO A 135 10.96 5.69 -5.03
C PRO A 135 10.06 4.82 -5.92
N ASN A 136 8.76 4.81 -5.64
CA ASN A 136 7.80 4.28 -6.59
C ASN A 136 7.49 5.28 -7.72
N ARG A 137 6.61 4.90 -8.66
CA ARG A 137 6.18 5.76 -9.78
C ARG A 137 5.54 7.09 -9.35
N LEU A 138 4.93 7.16 -8.17
CA LEU A 138 4.36 8.41 -7.63
C LEU A 138 5.41 9.25 -6.90
N ASN A 139 6.69 8.88 -7.01
CA ASN A 139 7.81 9.47 -6.31
C ASN A 139 7.66 9.43 -4.77
N ASP A 140 6.93 8.43 -4.24
CA ASP A 140 6.84 8.20 -2.80
C ASP A 140 7.99 7.28 -2.36
N HIS A 141 8.65 7.65 -1.26
CA HIS A 141 9.53 6.75 -0.50
C HIS A 141 8.70 5.64 0.17
N LEU A 142 9.29 4.47 0.40
CA LEU A 142 8.59 3.31 0.98
C LEU A 142 7.88 3.64 2.30
N LEU A 143 8.57 4.30 3.23
CA LEU A 143 7.99 4.72 4.51
C LEU A 143 6.81 5.69 4.36
N VAL A 144 6.88 6.61 3.40
CA VAL A 144 5.78 7.55 3.10
C VAL A 144 4.58 6.78 2.58
N TYR A 145 4.80 5.87 1.62
CA TYR A 145 3.76 5.04 1.05
C TYR A 145 3.06 4.18 2.12
N LEU A 146 3.84 3.44 2.92
CA LEU A 146 3.33 2.56 3.97
C LEU A 146 2.55 3.34 5.03
N ALA A 147 3.09 4.46 5.53
CA ALA A 147 2.39 5.28 6.52
C ALA A 147 1.05 5.82 5.99
N ARG A 148 1.02 6.35 4.77
CA ARG A 148 -0.24 6.82 4.15
C ARG A 148 -1.24 5.69 3.98
N ARG A 149 -0.77 4.50 3.59
CA ARG A 149 -1.62 3.33 3.41
C ARG A 149 -2.21 2.84 4.73
N VAL A 150 -1.40 2.75 5.78
CA VAL A 150 -1.87 2.38 7.13
C VAL A 150 -2.95 3.34 7.61
N VAL A 151 -2.78 4.66 7.42
CA VAL A 151 -3.81 5.66 7.75
C VAL A 151 -5.11 5.38 6.98
N ARG A 152 -5.01 5.11 5.67
CA ARG A 152 -6.18 4.83 4.83
C ARG A 152 -6.91 3.56 5.28
N GLN A 153 -6.18 2.45 5.38
CA GLN A 153 -6.72 1.15 5.80
C GLN A 153 -7.36 1.23 7.19
N TRP A 154 -6.73 1.92 8.14
CA TRP A 154 -7.31 2.11 9.47
C TRP A 154 -8.67 2.83 9.42
N LYS A 155 -8.82 3.88 8.60
CA LYS A 155 -10.10 4.60 8.45
C LYS A 155 -11.17 3.72 7.82
N GLU A 156 -10.83 2.99 6.77
CA GLU A 156 -11.71 2.05 6.05
C GLU A 156 -12.16 0.89 6.96
N GLN A 157 -11.26 0.32 7.74
CA GLN A 157 -11.56 -0.78 8.65
C GLN A 157 -12.32 -0.31 9.90
N LYS A 158 -11.98 0.85 10.48
CA LYS A 158 -12.66 1.40 11.66
C LYS A 158 -14.12 1.74 11.36
N GLN A 159 -14.39 2.41 10.23
CA GLN A 159 -15.77 2.73 9.85
C GLN A 159 -16.61 1.46 9.65
N PHE A 160 -16.03 0.44 9.00
CA PHE A 160 -16.75 -0.78 8.71
C PHE A 160 -17.02 -1.63 9.98
N LYS A 161 -16.04 -1.70 10.89
CA LYS A 161 -16.23 -2.31 12.22
C LYS A 161 -17.35 -1.61 13.00
N SER A 162 -17.44 -0.28 12.95
CA SER A 162 -18.53 0.47 13.58
C SER A 162 -19.89 0.13 12.94
N MET A 163 -19.94 0.08 11.61
CA MET A 163 -21.15 -0.27 10.85
C MET A 163 -21.64 -1.69 11.15
N ARG A 164 -20.73 -2.68 11.23
CA ARG A 164 -21.05 -4.06 11.61
C ARG A 164 -21.58 -4.19 13.04
N ARG A 165 -21.18 -3.32 13.98
CA ARG A 165 -21.66 -3.35 15.37
C ARG A 165 -23.06 -2.73 15.54
N HIS A 166 -23.38 -1.70 14.77
CA HIS A 166 -24.66 -0.98 14.84
C HIS A 166 -25.73 -1.58 13.93
N GLY A 167 -25.32 -2.17 12.80
CA GLY A 167 -26.21 -3.01 11.99
C GLY A 167 -26.33 -4.37 12.67
N GLY A 168 -27.31 -4.50 13.58
CA GLY A 168 -27.61 -5.75 14.29
C GLY A 168 -27.55 -6.96 13.35
N GLY A 169 -27.03 -8.07 13.86
CA GLY A 169 -26.72 -9.30 13.13
C GLY A 169 -27.91 -9.96 12.41
N GLY A 170 -28.41 -9.30 11.38
CA GLY A 170 -29.12 -9.94 10.28
C GLY A 170 -28.04 -10.59 9.43
N GLY A 171 -27.72 -11.84 9.74
CA GLY A 171 -27.19 -12.74 8.75
C GLY A 171 -28.25 -12.90 7.66
N GLU A 172 -28.33 -11.93 6.75
CA GLU A 172 -28.73 -12.24 5.39
C GLU A 172 -27.65 -13.18 4.89
N ARG A 173 -27.84 -14.48 5.12
CA ARG A 173 -27.45 -15.53 4.18
C ARG A 173 -28.22 -15.25 2.89
N ASN A 174 -27.97 -14.10 2.27
CA ASN A 174 -28.53 -13.78 0.99
C ASN A 174 -27.85 -14.74 0.03
N ARG A 175 -28.65 -15.48 -0.72
CA ARG A 175 -28.22 -16.43 -1.75
C ARG A 175 -27.10 -15.77 -2.53
N SER A 176 -25.85 -16.17 -2.27
CA SER A 176 -24.70 -15.71 -3.04
C SER A 176 -25.06 -15.92 -4.50
N GLY A 177 -25.08 -14.85 -5.29
CA GLY A 177 -25.26 -14.99 -6.72
C GLY A 177 -24.23 -15.98 -7.24
N ALA A 178 -24.59 -16.84 -8.19
CA ALA A 178 -23.64 -17.78 -8.76
C ALA A 178 -22.41 -17.02 -9.30
N GLY A 179 -21.26 -17.18 -8.65
CA GLY A 179 -20.00 -16.50 -9.00
C GLY A 179 -19.56 -15.36 -8.09
N GLU A 180 -20.30 -15.00 -7.04
CA GLU A 180 -19.86 -14.02 -6.05
C GLU A 180 -18.67 -14.56 -5.21
N PRO A 181 -17.57 -13.79 -5.05
CA PRO A 181 -16.43 -14.21 -4.25
C PRO A 181 -16.74 -14.36 -2.76
N GLU A 182 -15.96 -15.22 -2.09
CA GLU A 182 -15.93 -15.28 -0.63
C GLU A 182 -15.60 -13.89 -0.06
N HIS A 183 -16.42 -13.49 0.91
CA HIS A 183 -16.33 -12.23 1.60
C HIS A 183 -16.60 -12.45 3.09
N ASP A 184 -16.47 -11.40 3.89
CA ASP A 184 -16.44 -11.44 5.37
C ASP A 184 -15.14 -11.95 6.01
N LEU A 185 -14.06 -12.04 5.24
CA LEU A 185 -12.71 -12.30 5.74
C LEU A 185 -12.19 -11.15 6.62
N ASP A 186 -11.09 -11.41 7.33
CA ASP A 186 -10.37 -10.37 8.06
C ASP A 186 -9.73 -9.34 7.09
N PRO A 187 -9.78 -8.05 7.43
CA PRO A 187 -9.17 -7.03 6.61
C PRO A 187 -7.63 -7.11 6.65
N PRO A 188 -6.92 -6.64 5.60
CA PRO A 188 -5.48 -6.80 5.51
C PRO A 188 -4.73 -5.99 6.58
N VAL A 189 -3.67 -6.59 7.13
CA VAL A 189 -2.80 -5.99 8.16
C VAL A 189 -1.33 -5.88 7.75
N PHE A 190 -0.96 -6.42 6.58
CA PHE A 190 0.43 -6.48 6.14
C PHE A 190 1.08 -5.11 6.05
N SER A 191 0.38 -4.10 5.53
CA SER A 191 0.93 -2.74 5.41
C SER A 191 1.36 -2.15 6.76
N ARG A 192 0.69 -2.52 7.87
CA ARG A 192 1.11 -2.14 9.22
C ARG A 192 2.38 -2.86 9.64
N GLN A 193 2.42 -4.19 9.45
CA GLN A 193 3.60 -5.01 9.77
C GLN A 193 4.83 -4.59 8.96
N ALA A 194 4.65 -4.30 7.67
CA ALA A 194 5.70 -3.82 6.78
C ALA A 194 6.21 -2.43 7.21
N LEU A 195 5.32 -1.55 7.69
CA LEU A 195 5.73 -0.25 8.24
C LEU A 195 6.59 -0.42 9.50
N GLU A 196 6.19 -1.31 10.41
CA GLU A 196 6.96 -1.65 11.62
C GLU A 196 8.35 -2.19 11.26
N ILE A 197 8.43 -3.19 10.37
CA ILE A 197 9.70 -3.74 9.88
C ILE A 197 10.57 -2.66 9.23
N ALA A 198 9.97 -1.79 8.43
CA ALA A 198 10.71 -0.72 7.76
C ALA A 198 11.22 0.36 8.72
N LEU A 199 10.47 0.66 9.78
CA LEU A 199 10.89 1.61 10.83
C LEU A 199 12.05 1.06 11.66
N ASP A 200 12.11 -0.25 11.87
CA ASP A 200 13.22 -0.92 12.58
C ASP A 200 14.50 -1.01 11.72
N SER A 201 14.39 -0.83 10.41
CA SER A 201 15.52 -0.87 9.49
C SER A 201 16.26 0.47 9.45
N LYS A 202 17.51 0.46 9.94
CA LYS A 202 18.41 1.62 9.86
C LYS A 202 18.58 2.13 8.42
N ALA A 203 18.64 1.24 7.45
CA ALA A 203 18.79 1.60 6.04
C ALA A 203 17.55 2.36 5.53
N ALA A 204 16.35 1.89 5.87
CA ALA A 204 15.10 2.51 5.45
C ALA A 204 14.84 3.87 6.11
N VAL A 205 15.24 4.03 7.38
CA VAL A 205 15.15 5.32 8.06
C VAL A 205 16.19 6.30 7.50
N ALA A 206 17.42 5.85 7.28
CA ALA A 206 18.45 6.68 6.67
C ALA A 206 18.07 7.09 5.23
N SER A 207 17.53 6.18 4.42
CA SER A 207 17.12 6.47 3.04
C SER A 207 16.00 7.52 2.93
N LEU A 208 15.18 7.68 3.98
CA LEU A 208 14.20 8.76 4.04
C LEU A 208 14.85 10.14 4.20
N LEU A 209 15.99 10.19 4.89
CA LEU A 209 16.74 11.41 5.20
C LEU A 209 17.75 11.80 4.12
N CYS A 210 18.17 10.85 3.30
CA CYS A 210 19.24 11.06 2.32
C CYS A 210 18.71 11.51 0.95
N ASP A 211 19.32 12.54 0.36
CA ASP A 211 19.09 13.02 -1.01
C ASP A 211 19.84 12.17 -2.05
N CYS A 212 19.65 10.84 -2.02
CA CYS A 212 20.48 9.87 -2.75
C CYS A 212 20.36 9.92 -4.29
N ASN A 213 19.69 10.91 -4.87
CA ASN A 213 19.57 11.02 -6.33
C ASN A 213 19.31 12.47 -6.74
N GLU A 214 20.37 13.18 -7.15
CA GLU A 214 20.28 14.48 -7.83
C GLU A 214 19.40 14.39 -9.11
N HIS A 215 19.22 13.18 -9.66
CA HIS A 215 18.40 12.91 -10.85
C HIS A 215 16.92 12.60 -10.57
N LEU A 216 16.49 12.52 -9.30
CA LEU A 216 15.08 12.30 -8.93
C LEU A 216 14.58 13.46 -8.05
N ASN A 217 14.56 14.68 -8.62
CA ASN A 217 13.93 15.93 -8.16
C ASN A 217 12.94 15.78 -6.98
N GLY A 218 13.45 15.62 -5.76
CA GLY A 218 12.60 15.42 -4.60
C GLY A 218 13.34 15.75 -3.33
N ASP A 219 13.18 16.99 -2.89
CA ASP A 219 13.65 17.52 -1.60
C ASP A 219 13.30 16.55 -0.46
N CYS A 220 14.34 16.02 0.22
CA CYS A 220 14.19 15.18 1.41
C CYS A 220 13.26 15.83 2.45
N GLY A 221 13.28 17.17 2.58
CA GLY A 221 12.39 17.93 3.44
C GLY A 221 10.90 17.70 3.13
N VAL A 222 10.52 17.67 1.85
CA VAL A 222 9.14 17.37 1.42
C VAL A 222 8.77 15.92 1.76
N ARG A 223 9.69 14.96 1.56
CA ARG A 223 9.47 13.54 1.87
C ARG A 223 9.27 13.33 3.38
N ILE A 224 10.16 13.89 4.19
CA ILE A 224 10.10 13.87 5.65
C ILE A 224 8.78 14.52 6.12
N ALA A 225 8.43 15.69 5.60
CA ALA A 225 7.18 16.37 5.97
C ALA A 225 5.93 15.55 5.60
N ARG A 226 5.93 14.83 4.47
CA ARG A 226 4.83 13.90 4.11
C ARG A 226 4.78 12.69 5.07
N PHE A 227 5.94 12.15 5.43
CA PHE A 227 6.03 11.04 6.38
C PHE A 227 5.53 11.45 7.76
N VAL A 228 6.07 12.53 8.35
CA VAL A 228 5.69 13.05 9.67
C VAL A 228 4.19 13.36 9.73
N ARG A 229 3.62 14.01 8.70
CA ARG A 229 2.16 14.24 8.62
C ARG A 229 1.36 12.95 8.61
N SER A 230 1.87 11.89 7.99
CA SER A 230 1.20 10.59 7.94
C SER A 230 1.26 9.89 9.30
N VAL A 231 2.43 9.88 9.95
CA VAL A 231 2.62 9.34 11.30
C VAL A 231 1.76 10.09 12.32
N ALA A 232 1.72 11.43 12.27
CA ALA A 232 0.86 12.23 13.12
C ALA A 232 -0.62 11.84 12.99
N ARG A 233 -1.10 11.57 11.77
CA ARG A 233 -2.47 11.08 11.53
C ARG A 233 -2.72 9.69 12.11
N ILE A 234 -1.73 8.79 12.08
CA ILE A 234 -1.83 7.48 12.76
C ILE A 234 -1.97 7.71 14.26
N TYR A 235 -1.07 8.51 14.85
CA TYR A 235 -1.06 8.80 16.28
C TYR A 235 -2.37 9.45 16.75
N THR A 236 -2.84 10.50 16.07
CA THR A 236 -4.14 11.12 16.37
C THR A 236 -5.29 10.12 16.26
N GLY A 237 -5.28 9.26 15.22
CA GLY A 237 -6.29 8.22 15.06
C GLY A 237 -6.33 7.23 16.22
N LEU A 238 -5.15 6.78 16.67
CA LEU A 238 -5.00 5.90 17.83
C LEU A 238 -5.45 6.58 19.14
N MET A 239 -5.00 7.81 19.39
CA MET A 239 -5.39 8.55 20.60
C MET A 239 -6.90 8.79 20.67
N LEU A 240 -7.54 9.13 19.55
CA LEU A 240 -9.00 9.25 19.48
C LEU A 240 -9.73 7.92 19.66
N SER A 241 -9.08 6.77 19.43
CA SER A 241 -9.69 5.46 19.72
C SER A 241 -9.51 4.99 21.16
N LEU A 242 -8.53 5.55 21.88
CA LEU A 242 -8.28 5.27 23.30
C LEU A 242 -9.02 6.24 24.22
N ALA A 243 -9.48 7.38 23.70
CA ALA A 243 -10.29 8.32 24.45
C ALA A 243 -11.56 7.63 24.97
N PRO A 244 -11.88 7.73 26.28
CA PRO A 244 -13.08 7.15 26.84
C PRO A 244 -14.32 7.75 26.15
N ASP A 245 -15.29 6.89 25.80
CA ASP A 245 -16.58 7.33 25.26
C ASP A 245 -17.30 8.18 26.32
N HIS A 246 -17.16 9.50 26.23
CA HIS A 246 -17.91 10.44 27.06
C HIS A 246 -19.43 10.46 26.76
N ASN A 247 -19.92 9.55 25.91
CA ASN A 247 -21.31 9.44 25.49
C ASN A 247 -22.07 8.21 26.02
N LYS A 248 -21.60 7.54 27.09
CA LYS A 248 -22.52 6.78 27.94
C LYS A 248 -23.33 7.76 28.81
N LYS A 249 -24.32 8.41 28.20
CA LYS A 249 -25.40 9.05 28.94
C LYS A 249 -26.09 7.97 29.79
N LYS A 250 -26.19 8.29 31.08
CA LYS A 250 -26.97 7.60 32.11
C LYS A 250 -28.27 7.04 31.54
N SER A 251 -28.47 5.73 31.69
CA SER A 251 -29.79 5.13 31.83
C SER A 251 -29.97 4.75 33.29
#